data_AF-A0A7C7TN78-F1
#
_entry.id   AF-A0A7C7TN78-F1
#
_cell.length_a   1.000
_cell.length_b   1.000
_cell.length_c   1.000
_cell.angle_alpha   90.00
_cell.angle_beta   90.00
_cell.angle_gamma   90.00
#
_symmetry.space_group_name_H-M   'P 1'
#
loop_
_entity.id
_entity.type
_entity.pdbx_description
1 polymer ?
#
loop_
_entity_poly.entity_id
_entity_poly.type
_entity_poly.pdbx_seq_one_letter_code
_entity_poly.pdbx_strand_id
1 'polypeptide(L)'
;MSRRRRSSRTRRIGNTGAESEAQRENKSFWHGSNEMPEAPGKIQVTEQAASVIRSLGSAPLTGQESVTDHYFDAVYQRSVALASALAAAAEMVGDDEDEHDT
;
A
#
# COMPACT_ATOMS: atom_id res chain seq x y z
N MET A 1 -59.50 18.01 18.20
CA MET A 1 -58.43 17.86 17.20
C MET A 1 -57.09 18.11 17.90
N SER A 2 -56.22 17.09 18.03
CA SER A 2 -54.87 17.25 18.61
C SER A 2 -53.86 16.53 17.74
N ARG A 3 -53.03 17.29 17.02
CA ARG A 3 -52.00 16.76 16.12
C ARG A 3 -50.71 16.53 16.92
N ARG A 4 -50.49 15.30 17.36
CA ARG A 4 -49.23 14.89 18.01
C ARG A 4 -48.15 14.70 16.94
N ARG A 5 -47.38 15.75 16.65
CA ARG A 5 -46.16 15.66 15.81
C ARG A 5 -45.13 14.81 16.54
N ARG A 6 -45.01 13.53 16.19
CA ARG A 6 -43.93 12.66 16.66
C ARG A 6 -42.69 12.93 15.82
N SER A 7 -41.70 13.52 16.49
CA SER A 7 -40.37 13.83 15.99
C SER A 7 -39.74 12.65 15.26
N SER A 8 -39.43 12.85 13.98
CA SER A 8 -38.64 11.96 13.15
C SER A 8 -37.25 11.84 13.75
N ARG A 9 -36.99 10.77 14.52
CA ARG A 9 -35.63 10.35 14.87
C ARG A 9 -34.96 9.85 13.59
N THR A 10 -34.44 10.78 12.80
CA THR A 10 -33.41 10.50 11.81
C THR A 10 -32.26 9.86 12.57
N ARG A 11 -32.10 8.56 12.38
CA ARG A 11 -30.99 7.76 12.89
C ARG A 11 -29.72 8.44 12.38
N ARG A 12 -29.10 9.27 13.21
CA ARG A 12 -27.75 9.77 12.95
C ARG A 12 -26.90 8.51 12.83
N ILE A 13 -26.50 8.20 11.60
CA ILE A 13 -25.42 7.27 11.29
C ILE A 13 -24.18 7.96 11.85
N GLY A 14 -23.99 7.76 13.14
CA GLY A 14 -22.77 8.15 13.82
C GLY A 14 -21.68 7.27 13.25
N ASN A 15 -20.65 7.92 12.72
CA ASN A 15 -19.37 7.35 12.37
C ASN A 15 -18.68 6.82 13.63
N THR A 16 -19.23 5.79 14.26
CA THR A 16 -18.58 5.00 15.29
C THR A 16 -18.01 3.80 14.55
N GLY A 17 -16.68 3.68 14.51
CA GLY A 17 -15.92 2.64 13.81
C GLY A 17 -16.17 1.22 14.34
N ALA A 18 -17.42 0.77 14.22
CA ALA A 18 -17.79 -0.61 14.41
C ALA A 18 -17.33 -1.37 13.17
N GLU A 19 -16.33 -2.23 13.34
CA GLU A 19 -15.88 -3.16 12.30
C GLU A 19 -17.09 -3.86 11.68
N SER A 20 -17.19 -3.83 10.35
CA SER A 20 -18.28 -4.52 9.65
C SER A 20 -18.20 -6.03 9.88
N GLU A 21 -19.34 -6.72 9.79
CA GLU A 21 -19.39 -8.19 9.92
C GLU A 21 -18.46 -8.88 8.90
N ALA A 22 -18.39 -8.35 7.67
CA ALA A 22 -17.47 -8.80 6.63
C ALA A 22 -15.98 -8.59 7.00
N GLN A 23 -15.64 -7.48 7.67
CA GLN A 23 -14.28 -7.26 8.18
C GLN A 23 -13.92 -8.28 9.27
N ARG A 24 -14.86 -8.63 10.15
CA ARG A 24 -14.63 -9.62 11.21
C ARG A 24 -14.43 -11.03 10.65
N GLU A 25 -15.25 -11.44 9.68
CA GLU A 25 -15.10 -12.74 9.02
C GLU A 25 -13.76 -12.83 8.26
N ASN A 26 -13.40 -11.79 7.50
CA ASN A 26 -12.11 -11.73 6.82
C ASN A 26 -10.93 -11.77 7.81
N LYS A 27 -11.02 -11.02 8.91
CA LYS A 27 -10.01 -11.00 9.97
C LYS A 27 -9.87 -12.38 10.63
N SER A 28 -10.99 -13.03 10.94
CA SER A 28 -11.01 -14.38 11.49
C SER A 28 -10.45 -15.42 10.51
N PHE A 29 -10.70 -15.27 9.21
CA PHE A 29 -10.20 -16.17 8.18
C PHE A 29 -8.67 -16.11 8.03
N TRP A 30 -8.09 -14.90 8.00
CA TRP A 30 -6.64 -14.73 7.78
C TRP A 30 -5.80 -14.82 9.07
N HIS A 31 -6.34 -14.42 10.23
CA HIS A 31 -5.57 -14.30 11.48
C HIS A 31 -6.05 -15.24 12.60
N GLY A 32 -7.21 -15.89 12.44
CA GLY A 32 -7.77 -16.76 13.47
C GLY A 32 -8.00 -16.01 14.78
N SER A 33 -7.45 -16.54 15.89
CA SER A 33 -7.53 -15.95 17.23
C SER A 33 -6.39 -14.98 17.55
N ASN A 34 -5.42 -14.79 16.65
CA ASN A 34 -4.28 -13.91 16.89
C ASN A 34 -4.65 -12.46 16.60
N GLU A 35 -4.03 -11.55 17.35
CA GLU A 35 -4.13 -10.12 17.07
C GLU A 35 -3.52 -9.81 15.69
N MET A 36 -4.13 -8.85 15.00
CA MET A 36 -3.60 -8.36 13.73
C MET A 36 -2.23 -7.75 13.99
N PRO A 37 -1.17 -8.10 13.22
CA PRO A 37 0.06 -7.32 13.29
C PRO A 37 -0.24 -5.86 12.95
N GLU A 38 0.53 -4.95 13.54
CA GLU A 38 0.45 -3.54 13.20
C GLU A 38 0.65 -3.37 11.69
N ALA A 39 -0.16 -2.52 11.07
CA ALA A 39 -0.03 -2.25 9.65
C ALA A 39 1.38 -1.69 9.39
N PRO A 40 2.09 -2.19 8.36
CA PRO A 40 3.40 -1.64 8.03
C PRO A 40 3.25 -0.15 7.70
N GLY A 41 4.29 0.62 8.02
CA GLY A 41 4.37 2.03 7.64
C GLY A 41 4.24 2.23 6.12
N LYS A 42 3.96 3.47 5.73
CA LYS A 42 3.92 3.85 4.31
C LYS A 42 5.26 3.53 3.64
N ILE A 43 5.21 3.17 2.37
CA ILE A 43 6.40 2.86 1.57
C ILE A 43 6.85 4.09 0.79
N GLN A 44 8.17 4.31 0.74
CA GLN A 44 8.78 5.31 -0.12
C GLN A 44 9.10 4.73 -1.49
N VAL A 45 8.64 5.40 -2.55
CA VAL A 45 8.86 4.94 -3.93
C VAL A 45 10.22 5.44 -4.40
N THR A 46 11.12 4.52 -4.77
CA THR A 46 12.46 4.91 -5.26
C THR A 46 12.40 5.52 -6.67
N GLU A 47 13.08 6.66 -6.86
CA GLU A 47 13.26 7.26 -8.18
C GLU A 47 14.31 6.51 -9.03
N GLN A 48 15.23 5.80 -8.39
CA GLN A 48 16.34 5.11 -9.06
C GLN A 48 16.24 3.59 -8.95
N ALA A 49 15.24 3.02 -9.65
CA ALA A 49 14.88 1.60 -9.60
C ALA A 49 16.04 0.60 -9.79
N ALA A 50 17.00 0.91 -10.67
CA ALA A 50 18.12 0.01 -10.99
C ALA A 50 19.46 0.42 -10.36
N SER A 51 19.48 1.40 -9.45
CA SER A 51 20.71 1.90 -8.80
C SER A 51 21.49 0.80 -8.08
N VAL A 52 20.81 -0.05 -7.31
CA VAL A 52 21.42 -1.19 -6.60
C VAL A 52 22.10 -2.15 -7.56
N ILE A 53 21.44 -2.53 -8.64
CA ILE A 53 22.00 -3.49 -9.60
C ILE A 53 23.19 -2.90 -10.35
N ARG A 54 23.12 -1.62 -10.74
CA ARG A 54 24.27 -0.92 -11.34
C ARG A 54 25.47 -0.87 -10.40
N SER A 55 25.25 -0.78 -9.09
CA SER A 55 26.34 -0.76 -8.10
C SER A 55 27.09 -2.09 -7.97
N LEU A 56 26.48 -3.20 -8.41
CA LEU A 56 27.12 -4.52 -8.40
C LEU A 56 28.14 -4.72 -9.53
N GLY A 57 28.22 -3.77 -10.47
CA GLY A 57 29.08 -3.83 -11.65
C GLY A 57 28.41 -4.48 -12.85
N SER A 58 29.17 -4.67 -13.92
CA SER A 58 28.66 -5.25 -15.17
C SER A 58 28.24 -6.69 -15.01
N ALA A 59 27.15 -7.06 -15.68
CA ALA A 59 26.66 -8.43 -15.68
C ALA A 59 27.74 -9.40 -16.20
N PRO A 60 27.98 -10.55 -15.55
CA PRO A 60 28.99 -11.53 -15.98
C PRO A 60 28.47 -12.37 -17.17
N LEU A 61 28.03 -11.71 -18.24
CA LEU A 61 27.52 -12.31 -19.46
C LEU A 61 28.42 -11.90 -20.63
N THR A 62 29.42 -12.73 -20.92
CA THR A 62 30.45 -12.44 -21.90
C THR A 62 29.87 -12.06 -23.25
N GLY A 63 30.24 -10.87 -23.74
CA GLY A 63 29.82 -10.35 -25.04
C GLY A 63 28.37 -9.84 -25.11
N GLN A 64 27.61 -9.84 -24.00
CA GLN A 64 26.24 -9.32 -23.91
C GLN A 64 26.05 -8.36 -22.72
N GLU A 65 27.15 -7.86 -22.14
CA GLU A 65 27.16 -6.99 -20.96
C GLU A 65 26.22 -5.79 -21.13
N SER A 66 26.38 -5.02 -22.22
CA SER A 66 25.57 -3.80 -22.46
C SER A 66 24.09 -4.08 -22.70
N VAL A 67 23.78 -5.15 -23.42
CA VAL A 67 22.39 -5.56 -23.70
C VAL A 67 21.69 -5.96 -22.40
N THR A 68 22.42 -6.64 -21.52
CA THR A 68 21.89 -7.10 -20.22
C THR A 68 21.56 -5.91 -19.32
N ASP A 69 22.42 -4.90 -19.27
CA ASP A 69 22.17 -3.69 -18.46
C ASP A 69 20.86 -3.00 -18.86
N HIS A 70 20.54 -2.92 -20.16
CA HIS A 70 19.28 -2.37 -20.64
C HIS A 70 18.06 -3.20 -20.22
N TYR A 71 18.17 -4.53 -20.28
CA TYR A 71 17.08 -5.40 -19.85
C TYR A 71 16.85 -5.32 -18.34
N PHE A 72 17.91 -5.25 -17.54
CA PHE A 72 17.77 -5.02 -16.11
C PHE A 72 17.07 -3.70 -15.85
N ASP A 73 17.52 -2.60 -16.45
CA ASP A 73 16.90 -1.29 -16.24
C ASP A 73 15.40 -1.31 -16.59
N ALA A 74 15.02 -1.90 -17.73
CA ALA A 74 13.62 -2.02 -18.14
C ALA A 74 12.77 -2.86 -17.16
N VAL A 75 13.30 -3.99 -16.68
CA VAL A 75 12.59 -4.87 -15.74
C VAL A 75 12.40 -4.18 -14.39
N TYR A 76 13.44 -3.51 -13.87
CA TYR A 76 13.37 -2.83 -12.59
C TYR A 76 12.46 -1.61 -12.63
N GLN A 77 12.54 -0.78 -13.67
CA GLN A 77 11.63 0.35 -13.86
C GLN A 77 10.17 -0.10 -13.88
N ARG A 78 9.86 -1.16 -14.64
CA ARG A 78 8.50 -1.71 -14.71
C ARG A 78 8.05 -2.27 -13.36
N SER A 79 8.95 -2.94 -12.63
CA SER A 79 8.64 -3.53 -11.33
C SER A 79 8.36 -2.46 -10.29
N VAL A 80 9.15 -1.38 -10.25
CA VAL A 80 8.91 -0.24 -9.36
C VAL A 80 7.61 0.48 -9.70
N ALA A 81 7.32 0.70 -10.99
CA ALA A 81 6.06 1.31 -11.42
C ALA A 81 4.83 0.46 -11.03
N LEU A 82 4.94 -0.86 -11.09
CA LEU A 82 3.88 -1.77 -10.64
C LEU A 82 3.73 -1.75 -9.12
N ALA A 83 4.84 -1.82 -8.39
CA ALA A 83 4.84 -1.77 -6.93
C ALA A 83 4.27 -0.44 -6.41
N SER A 84 4.63 0.69 -7.04
CA SER A 84 4.09 2.01 -6.69
C SER A 84 2.61 2.11 -6.99
N ALA A 85 2.13 1.56 -8.12
CA ALA A 85 0.71 1.50 -8.41
C ALA A 85 -0.07 0.65 -7.40
N LEU A 86 0.47 -0.49 -6.98
CA LEU A 86 -0.14 -1.33 -5.94
C LEU A 86 -0.19 -0.62 -4.59
N ALA A 87 0.89 0.06 -4.21
CA ALA A 87 0.94 0.83 -2.97
C ALA A 87 -0.03 2.02 -3.00
N ALA A 88 -0.14 2.72 -4.13
CA ALA A 88 -1.09 3.82 -4.30
C ALA A 88 -2.53 3.32 -4.19
N ALA A 89 -2.84 2.16 -4.77
CA ALA A 89 -4.15 1.52 -4.64
C ALA A 89 -4.48 1.10 -3.20
N ALA A 90 -3.46 0.84 -2.38
CA ALA A 90 -3.58 0.53 -0.97
C ALA A 90 -3.49 1.76 -0.04
N GLU A 91 -3.38 2.98 -0.59
CA GLU A 91 -3.16 4.22 0.17
C GLU A 91 -1.89 4.15 1.06
N MET A 92 -0.88 3.42 0.59
CA MET A 92 0.36 3.11 1.32
C MET A 92 1.58 3.87 0.81
N VAL A 93 1.43 4.78 -0.16
CA VAL A 93 2.56 5.61 -0.64
C VAL A 93 2.82 6.72 0.37
N GLY A 94 4.04 6.78 0.90
CA GLY A 94 4.53 7.86 1.74
C GLY A 94 4.81 9.10 0.92
N ASP A 95 4.56 10.28 1.51
CA ASP A 95 5.20 11.50 1.03
C ASP A 95 6.53 11.69 1.78
N ASP A 96 7.51 12.31 1.15
CA ASP A 96 8.82 12.61 1.74
C ASP A 96 8.70 13.49 3.03
N GLU A 97 7.54 14.07 3.28
CA GLU A 97 7.23 14.88 4.46
C GLU A 97 6.81 14.04 5.69
N ASP A 98 6.42 12.78 5.50
CA ASP A 98 6.00 11.88 6.59
C ASP A 98 7.20 11.35 7.41
N GLU A 99 8.44 11.62 6.99
CA GLU A 99 9.69 11.15 7.62
C GLU A 99 10.21 12.07 8.74
N HIS A 100 9.54 13.21 9.00
CA HIS A 100 10.03 14.25 9.93
C HIS A 100 9.42 14.25 11.34
N ASP A 101 8.59 13.27 11.70
CA ASP A 101 7.97 13.21 13.04
C ASP A 101 8.42 11.97 13.83
N THR A 102 9.73 11.87 14.12
CA THR A 102 10.29 11.10 15.26
C THR A 102 11.60 11.71 15.76
#